data_AF-A0A926JGN4-F1
#
_entry.id   AF-A0A926JGN4-F1
#
_cell.length_a   1.000
_cell.length_b   1.000
_cell.length_c   1.000
_cell.angle_alpha   90.00
_cell.angle_beta   90.00
_cell.angle_gamma   90.00
#
_symmetry.space_group_name_H-M   'P 1'
#
loop_
_entity.id
_entity.type
_entity.pdbx_description
1 polymer ?
#
loop_
_entity_poly.entity_id
_entity_poly.type
_entity_poly.pdbx_seq_one_letter_code
_entity_poly.pdbx_strand_id
1 'polypeptide(L)'
;MQETPGHNHNYVLVHETGEAFTIKQLRRRAYRLMAILGLRRVRLYDARSSSCLTYLANSGVPDHILARWAGHTNVKTTKKWYVKPDVEDLREAATMWDGLHGSATEGQA
;
A
#
# COMPACT_ATOMS: atom_id res chain seq x y z
N MET A 1 -47.64 0.97 6.96
CA MET A 1 -46.29 1.54 7.16
C MET A 1 -45.53 1.23 5.88
N GLN A 2 -45.42 2.19 4.95
CA GLN A 2 -44.78 1.96 3.65
C GLN A 2 -43.27 2.13 3.83
N GLU A 3 -42.49 1.11 3.46
CA GLU A 3 -41.04 1.21 3.40
C GLU A 3 -40.64 2.16 2.28
N THR A 4 -39.97 3.26 2.63
CA THR A 4 -39.37 4.18 1.64
C THR A 4 -38.26 3.46 0.88
N PRO A 5 -38.29 3.41 -0.47
CA PRO A 5 -37.26 2.74 -1.24
C PRO A 5 -35.94 3.52 -1.11
N GLY A 6 -34.93 2.91 -0.50
CA GLY A 6 -33.55 3.44 -0.56
C GLY A 6 -32.74 3.42 0.74
N HIS A 7 -33.38 3.27 1.91
CA HIS A 7 -32.66 3.28 3.19
C HIS A 7 -32.08 1.90 3.53
N ASN A 8 -30.89 1.61 2.99
CA ASN A 8 -30.11 0.44 3.37
C ASN A 8 -29.30 0.75 4.65
N HIS A 9 -29.89 0.49 5.81
CA HIS A 9 -29.34 0.79 7.15
C HIS A 9 -28.08 -0.02 7.56
N ASN A 10 -27.38 -0.67 6.63
CA ASN A 10 -26.27 -1.59 6.92
C ASN A 10 -24.91 -1.16 6.34
N TYR A 11 -24.78 0.11 5.92
CA TYR A 11 -23.53 0.67 5.43
C TYR A 11 -22.89 1.60 6.46
N VAL A 12 -21.60 1.40 6.72
CA VAL A 12 -20.82 2.24 7.64
C VAL A 12 -20.43 3.58 6.99
N LEU A 13 -20.24 3.59 5.67
CA LEU A 13 -19.84 4.76 4.89
C LEU A 13 -20.98 5.19 3.96
N VAL A 14 -21.73 6.19 4.40
CA VAL A 14 -22.86 6.79 3.67
C VAL A 14 -22.70 8.30 3.50
N HIS A 15 -23.32 8.84 2.46
CA HIS A 15 -23.49 10.29 2.32
C HIS A 15 -24.55 10.82 3.29
N GLU A 16 -24.66 12.14 3.36
CA GLU A 16 -25.70 12.86 4.12
C GLU A 16 -27.14 12.44 3.78
N THR A 17 -27.36 11.90 2.58
CA THR A 17 -28.64 11.37 2.12
C THR A 17 -28.93 9.95 2.60
N GLY A 18 -28.01 9.31 3.31
CA GLY A 18 -28.10 7.90 3.74
C GLY A 18 -27.67 6.88 2.68
N GLU A 19 -27.34 7.32 1.46
CA GLU A 19 -26.88 6.44 0.39
C GLU A 19 -25.41 6.04 0.55
N ALA A 20 -25.09 4.78 0.23
CA ALA A 20 -23.72 4.27 0.27
C ALA A 20 -22.80 4.97 -0.74
N PHE A 21 -21.53 5.14 -0.36
CA PHE A 21 -20.53 5.67 -1.27
C PHE A 21 -20.22 4.72 -2.43
N THR A 22 -20.17 5.25 -3.64
CA THR A 22 -19.57 4.57 -4.79
C THR A 22 -18.04 4.61 -4.73
N ILE A 23 -17.39 3.60 -5.33
CA ILE A 23 -15.91 3.55 -5.46
C ILE A 23 -15.38 4.82 -6.15
N LYS A 24 -16.09 5.35 -7.15
CA LYS A 24 -15.71 6.58 -7.86
C LYS A 24 -15.72 7.79 -6.94
N GLN A 25 -16.67 7.89 -6.01
CA GLN A 25 -16.73 8.97 -5.03
C GLN A 25 -15.60 8.88 -4.01
N LEU A 26 -15.35 7.68 -3.45
CA LEU A 26 -14.24 7.45 -2.52
C LEU A 26 -12.88 7.80 -3.15
N ARG A 27 -12.65 7.33 -4.38
CA ARG A 27 -11.41 7.62 -5.12
C ARG A 27 -11.20 9.12 -5.34
N ARG A 28 -12.26 9.86 -5.73
CA ARG A 28 -12.18 11.31 -5.92
C ARG A 28 -11.85 12.05 -4.62
N ARG A 29 -12.47 11.66 -3.51
CA ARG A 29 -12.20 12.24 -2.19
C ARG A 29 -10.77 11.96 -1.73
N ALA A 30 -10.28 10.73 -1.90
CA ALA A 30 -8.90 10.38 -1.58
C ALA A 30 -7.89 11.20 -2.39
N TYR A 31 -8.10 11.36 -3.70
CA TYR A 31 -7.19 12.17 -4.53
C TYR A 31 -7.21 13.66 -4.17
N ARG A 32 -8.38 14.18 -3.79
CA ARG A 32 -8.49 15.56 -3.28
C ARG A 32 -7.68 15.71 -1.99
N LEU A 33 -7.80 14.76 -1.06
CA LEU A 33 -7.05 14.78 0.19
C LEU A 33 -5.53 14.70 -0.05
N MET A 34 -5.09 13.82 -0.95
CA MET A 34 -3.68 13.74 -1.35
C MET A 34 -3.17 15.08 -1.89
N ALA A 35 -3.95 15.76 -2.73
CA ALA A 35 -3.56 17.06 -3.27
C ALA A 35 -3.46 18.14 -2.19
N ILE A 36 -4.43 18.20 -1.27
CA ILE A 36 -4.44 19.16 -0.15
C ILE A 36 -3.21 18.95 0.76
N LEU A 37 -2.83 17.70 1.00
CA LEU A 37 -1.70 17.34 1.85
C LEU A 37 -0.35 17.35 1.13
N GLY A 38 -0.30 17.74 -0.16
CA GLY A 38 0.94 17.72 -0.95
C GLY A 38 1.51 16.31 -1.20
N LEU A 39 0.69 15.27 -1.03
CA LEU A 39 1.12 13.89 -1.23
C LEU A 39 1.15 13.53 -2.71
N ARG A 40 2.14 12.71 -3.10
CA ARG A 40 2.15 12.07 -4.42
C ARG A 40 0.83 11.34 -4.65
N ARG A 41 0.21 11.56 -5.81
CA ARG A 41 -1.03 10.86 -6.16
C ARG A 41 -0.76 9.37 -6.38
N VAL A 42 -1.36 8.53 -5.55
CA VAL A 42 -1.29 7.06 -5.66
C VAL A 42 -2.70 6.49 -5.72
N ARG A 43 -2.92 5.42 -6.51
CA ARG A 43 -4.21 4.74 -6.53
C ARG A 43 -4.46 4.10 -5.16
N LEU A 44 -5.69 4.18 -4.64
CA LEU A 44 -6.04 3.56 -3.34
C LEU A 44 -5.71 2.06 -3.29
N TYR A 45 -5.87 1.36 -4.41
CA TYR A 45 -5.48 -0.04 -4.54
C TYR A 45 -3.97 -0.23 -4.32
N ASP A 46 -3.15 0.61 -4.95
CA ASP A 46 -1.69 0.56 -4.82
C ASP A 46 -1.26 0.95 -3.39
N ALA A 47 -1.99 1.85 -2.73
CA ALA A 47 -1.74 2.22 -1.34
C ALA A 47 -2.00 1.05 -0.36
N ARG A 48 -3.03 0.24 -0.63
CA ARG A 48 -3.27 -1.01 0.12
C ARG A 48 -2.16 -2.02 -0.16
N SER A 49 -1.96 -2.35 -1.44
CA SER A 49 -1.16 -3.50 -1.85
C SER A 49 0.35 -3.26 -1.76
N SER A 50 0.85 -2.11 -2.21
CA SER A 50 2.29 -1.87 -2.31
C SER A 50 2.89 -1.09 -1.14
N SER A 51 2.14 -0.21 -0.47
CA SER A 51 2.66 0.49 0.71
C SER A 51 2.31 -0.20 2.01
N CYS A 52 1.02 -0.44 2.30
CA CYS A 52 0.64 -0.94 3.63
C CYS A 52 1.06 -2.41 3.85
N LEU A 53 0.67 -3.30 2.93
CA LEU A 53 0.93 -4.74 3.10
C LEU A 53 2.41 -5.10 2.92
N THR A 54 3.10 -4.48 1.97
CA THR A 54 4.56 -4.62 1.82
C THR A 54 5.31 -4.12 3.05
N TYR A 55 4.96 -2.93 3.58
CA TYR A 55 5.61 -2.39 4.77
C TYR A 55 5.42 -3.29 5.99
N LEU A 56 4.21 -3.78 6.20
CA LEU A 56 3.92 -4.71 7.30
C LEU A 56 4.68 -6.04 7.14
N ALA A 57 4.84 -6.54 5.91
CA ALA A 57 5.64 -7.72 5.63
C ALA A 57 7.12 -7.50 5.98
N ASN A 58 7.68 -6.38 5.54
CA ASN A 58 9.08 -6.03 5.83
C ASN A 58 9.31 -5.71 7.31
N SER A 59 8.29 -5.25 8.03
CA SER A 59 8.33 -5.00 9.48
C SER A 59 8.22 -6.28 10.33
N GLY A 60 8.18 -7.47 9.72
CA GLY A 60 8.20 -8.76 10.41
C GLY A 60 6.84 -9.31 10.83
N VAL A 61 5.73 -8.78 10.30
CA VAL A 61 4.40 -9.39 10.53
C VAL A 61 4.37 -10.78 9.89
N PRO A 62 3.91 -11.83 10.60
CA PRO A 62 3.85 -13.18 10.03
C PRO A 62 2.95 -13.29 8.79
N ASP A 63 3.42 -14.03 7.77
CA ASP A 63 2.77 -14.15 6.46
C ASP A 63 1.30 -14.61 6.54
N HIS A 64 0.95 -15.48 7.49
CA HIS A 64 -0.41 -15.99 7.65
C HIS A 64 -1.39 -14.92 8.19
N ILE A 65 -0.91 -13.99 9.02
CA ILE A 65 -1.70 -12.86 9.52
C ILE A 65 -1.91 -11.84 8.39
N LEU A 66 -0.84 -11.52 7.66
CA LEU A 66 -0.91 -10.68 6.47
C LEU A 66 -1.87 -11.23 5.41
N ALA A 67 -1.83 -12.55 5.16
CA ALA A 67 -2.75 -13.20 4.23
C ALA A 67 -4.20 -13.04 4.68
N ARG A 68 -4.47 -13.21 5.98
CA ARG A 68 -5.81 -13.01 6.55
C ARG A 68 -6.29 -11.57 6.41
N TRP A 69 -5.44 -10.57 6.68
CA TRP A 69 -5.79 -9.14 6.50
C TRP A 69 -5.93 -8.74 5.03
N ALA A 70 -5.12 -9.33 4.15
CA ALA A 70 -5.23 -9.15 2.71
C ALA A 70 -6.52 -9.77 2.14
N GLY A 71 -7.10 -10.74 2.83
CA GLY A 71 -8.23 -11.54 2.36
C GLY A 71 -7.80 -12.66 1.41
N HIS A 72 -6.53 -13.07 1.46
CA HIS A 72 -5.99 -14.14 0.63
C HIS A 72 -6.29 -15.50 1.27
N THR A 73 -6.76 -16.44 0.45
CA THR A 73 -6.97 -17.84 0.84
C THR A 73 -5.67 -18.65 0.90
N ASN A 74 -4.61 -18.18 0.23
CA ASN A 74 -3.32 -18.87 0.16
C ASN A 74 -2.19 -17.97 0.68
N VAL A 75 -1.41 -18.46 1.65
CA VAL A 75 -0.28 -17.72 2.24
C VAL A 75 0.87 -17.54 1.24
N LYS A 76 1.04 -18.48 0.30
CA LYS A 76 2.12 -18.44 -0.70
C LYS A 76 2.00 -17.25 -1.66
N THR A 77 0.79 -16.79 -1.95
CA THR A 77 0.59 -15.61 -2.80
C THR A 77 1.01 -14.33 -2.06
N THR A 78 0.66 -14.20 -0.77
CA THR A 78 1.02 -13.06 0.07
C THR A 78 2.52 -12.82 0.11
N LYS A 79 3.32 -13.87 0.36
CA LYS A 79 4.78 -13.76 0.41
C LYS A 79 5.37 -13.28 -0.92
N LYS A 80 4.91 -13.86 -2.04
CA LYS A 80 5.33 -13.47 -3.40
C LYS A 80 5.03 -12.00 -3.73
N TRP A 81 3.90 -11.47 -3.26
CA TRP A 81 3.43 -10.14 -3.65
C TRP A 81 3.95 -9.02 -2.75
N TYR A 82 4.17 -9.30 -1.45
CA TYR A 82 4.43 -8.26 -0.46
C TYR A 82 5.83 -8.30 0.16
N VAL A 83 6.55 -9.43 0.10
CA VAL A 83 7.97 -9.44 0.52
C VAL A 83 8.79 -8.94 -0.65
N LYS A 84 9.11 -7.65 -0.64
CA LYS A 84 10.01 -7.04 -1.62
C LYS A 84 11.27 -6.57 -0.90
N PRO A 85 12.45 -6.74 -1.51
CA PRO A 85 13.68 -6.17 -0.97
C PRO A 85 13.49 -4.68 -0.71
N ASP A 86 13.84 -4.22 0.48
CA ASP A 86 13.92 -2.81 0.80
C ASP A 86 15.15 -2.20 0.11
N VAL A 87 15.17 -0.88 -0.04
CA VAL A 87 16.34 -0.14 -0.54
C VAL A 87 17.55 -0.39 0.35
N GLU A 88 17.35 -0.50 1.67
CA GLU A 88 18.43 -0.84 2.61
C GLU A 88 18.96 -2.27 2.41
N ASP A 89 18.08 -3.23 2.11
CA ASP A 89 18.51 -4.61 1.79
C ASP A 89 19.39 -4.66 0.53
N LEU A 90 19.20 -3.71 -0.39
CA LEU A 90 19.96 -3.61 -1.64
C LEU A 90 21.21 -2.73 -1.51
N ARG A 91 21.36 -1.97 -0.41
CA ARG A 91 22.44 -0.99 -0.21
C ARG A 91 23.81 -1.66 -0.07
N GLU A 92 23.87 -2.81 0.61
CA GLU A 92 25.10 -3.61 0.69
C GLU A 92 25.53 -4.13 -0.68
N ALA A 93 24.57 -4.64 -1.47
CA ALA A 93 24.83 -5.09 -2.83
C ALA A 93 25.33 -3.94 -3.73
N ALA A 94 24.77 -2.74 -3.58
CA ALA A 94 25.22 -1.55 -4.28
C ALA A 94 26.66 -1.16 -3.88
N THR A 95 26.98 -1.21 -2.59
CA THR A 95 28.32 -0.89 -2.06
C THR A 95 29.37 -1.88 -2.57
N MET A 96 29.04 -3.17 -2.61
CA MET A 96 29.90 -4.21 -3.17
C MET A 96 30.16 -4.00 -4.68
N TRP A 97 29.13 -3.55 -5.41
CA TRP A 97 29.25 -3.23 -6.83
C TRP A 97 30.12 -2.00 -7.10
N ASP A 98 30.01 -0.94 -6.29
CA ASP A 98 30.86 0.25 -6.40
C ASP A 98 32.35 -0.08 -6.20
N GLY A 99 32.66 -0.99 -5.26
CA GLY A 99 34.02 -1.48 -5.05
C GLY A 99 34.57 -2.30 -6.21
N LEU A 100 33.71 -3.01 -6.95
CA LEU A 100 34.10 -3.82 -8.11
C LEU A 100 34.32 -2.99 -9.38
N HIS A 101 33.57 -1.90 -9.55
CA HIS A 101 33.67 -1.01 -10.71
C HIS A 101 34.89 -0.07 -10.70
N GLY A 102 35.71 -0.12 -9.65
CA GLY A 102 36.99 0.59 -9.64
C GLY A 102 36.82 2.10 -9.78
N SER A 103 36.00 2.72 -8.93
CA SER A 103 36.26 4.13 -8.62
C SER A 103 37.56 4.18 -7.83
N ALA A 104 38.66 4.30 -8.57
CA ALA A 104 39.98 4.52 -8.00
C ALA A 104 39.87 5.71 -7.04
N THR A 105 40.33 5.49 -5.81
CA THR A 105 40.59 6.54 -4.84
C THR A 105 41.66 7.46 -5.41
N GLU A 106 41.28 8.42 -6.26
CA GLU A 106 42.13 9.55 -6.58
C GLU A 106 42.23 10.43 -5.32
N GLY A 107 43.31 10.26 -4.57
CA GLY A 107 43.67 11.20 -3.51
C GLY A 107 44.32 10.60 -2.27
N GLN A 108 45.45 9.91 -2.43
CA GLN A 108 46.48 9.89 -1.40
C GLN A 108 47.84 10.12 -2.09
N ALA A 109 48.25 11.39 -2.09
CA ALA A 109 49.60 11.85 -2.43
C ALA A 109 50.38 12.06 -1.13
#